data_AF-A0A0E3MC34-F1
#
_entry.id   AF-A0A0E3MC34-F1
#
_cell.length_a   1.000
_cell.length_b   1.000
_cell.length_c   1.000
_cell.angle_alpha   90.00
_cell.angle_beta   90.00
_cell.angle_gamma   90.00
#
_symmetry.space_group_name_H-M   'P 1'
#
loop_
_entity.id
_entity.type
_entity.pdbx_description
1 polymer ?
#
loop_
_entity_poly.entity_id
_entity_poly.type
_entity_poly.pdbx_seq_one_letter_code
_entity_poly.pdbx_strand_id
1 'polypeptide(L)' 'MKEIIRTEIDKEWAHSAIVEAGDYVYIRYCMKSEGQSIENQINGAFDVLSERLEKIGLTLKSVV' A
#
# COMPACT_ATOMS: atom_id res chain seq x y z
N MET A 1 9.72 22.20 1.99
CA MET A 1 9.27 20.86 1.55
C MET A 1 8.99 20.05 2.81
N LYS A 2 7.83 19.40 2.91
CA LYS A 2 7.64 18.37 3.93
C LYS A 2 8.63 17.22 3.63
N GLU A 3 9.14 16.58 4.67
CA GLU A 3 10.03 15.43 4.53
C GLU A 3 9.29 14.26 3.84
N ILE A 4 10.00 13.49 3.01
CA ILE A 4 9.45 12.26 2.42
C ILE A 4 9.59 11.15 3.46
N ILE A 5 8.47 10.56 3.87
CA ILE A 5 8.46 9.44 4.82
C ILE A 5 8.27 8.15 4.03
N ARG A 6 9.10 7.14 4.33
CA ARG A 6 9.07 5.82 3.69
C ARG A 6 8.81 4.75 4.74
N THR A 7 7.71 4.03 4.60
CA THR A 7 7.31 2.95 5.50
C THR A 7 7.33 1.62 4.75
N GLU A 8 7.66 0.54 5.46
CA GLU A 8 7.85 -0.81 4.89
C GLU A 8 8.86 -0.83 3.74
N ILE A 9 10.12 -0.61 4.11
CA ILE A 9 11.23 -0.64 3.18
C ILE A 9 11.68 -2.08 2.99
N ASP A 10 11.43 -2.62 1.80
CA ASP A 10 12.00 -3.89 1.37
C ASP A 10 13.32 -3.62 0.63
N LYS A 11 14.43 -4.09 1.20
CA LYS A 11 15.77 -3.87 0.65
C LYS A 11 16.12 -4.81 -0.49
N GLU A 12 15.49 -5.97 -0.54
CA GLU A 12 15.70 -6.96 -1.59
C GLU A 12 15.08 -6.46 -2.90
N TRP A 13 13.89 -5.86 -2.81
CA TRP A 13 13.13 -5.39 -3.96
C TRP A 13 13.20 -3.87 -4.20
N ALA A 14 13.89 -3.12 -3.34
CA ALA A 14 14.21 -1.69 -3.48
C ALA A 14 13.07 -0.73 -3.98
N HIS A 15 11.92 -0.50 -3.34
CA HIS A 15 11.59 -0.87 -2.00
C HIS A 15 10.90 0.11 -1.04
N SER A 16 9.73 0.68 -1.28
CA SER A 16 8.91 1.18 -0.15
C SER A 16 7.44 0.92 -0.44
N ALA A 17 6.75 0.28 0.51
CA ALA A 17 5.34 -0.07 0.31
C ALA A 17 4.42 1.16 0.42
N ILE A 18 4.82 2.13 1.25
CA ILE A 18 4.10 3.38 1.49
C ILE A 18 5.12 4.53 1.41
N VAL A 19 4.77 5.57 0.64
CA VAL A 19 5.55 6.81 0.56
C VAL A 19 4.63 8.00 0.78
N GLU A 20 4.84 8.73 1.88
CA GLU A 20 4.13 9.98 2.18
C GLU A 20 4.97 11.14 1.63
N ALA A 21 4.38 11.95 0.74
CA ALA A 21 5.06 13.07 0.11
C ALA A 21 4.12 14.27 -0.03
N GLY A 22 4.26 15.23 0.89
CA GLY A 22 3.38 16.40 0.93
C GLY A 22 2.01 16.03 1.49
N ASP A 23 0.98 16.18 0.66
CA ASP A 23 -0.41 15.83 1.00
C ASP A 23 -0.88 14.56 0.25
N TYR A 24 0.04 13.88 -0.43
CA TYR A 24 -0.22 12.65 -1.18
C TYR A 24 0.50 11.47 -0.57
N VAL A 25 -0.11 10.30 -0.75
CA VAL A 25 0.45 9.01 -0.37
C VAL A 25 0.52 8.14 -1.61
N TYR A 26 1.68 7.55 -1.85
CA TYR A 26 1.91 6.59 -2.92
C TYR A 26 2.02 5.20 -2.33
N ILE A 27 1.06 4.34 -2.67
CA ILE A 27 1.03 2.93 -2.28
C ILE A 27 1.62 2.10 -3.42
N ARG A 28 2.56 1.22 -3.09
CA ARG A 28 3.13 0.27 -4.06
C ARG A 28 2.11 -0.82 -4.41
N TYR A 29 2.40 -1.64 -5.43
CA TYR A 29 1.57 -2.77 -5.83
C TYR A 29 1.06 -3.59 -4.62
N CYS A 30 -0.22 -3.91 -4.63
CA CYS A 30 -0.89 -4.72 -3.63
C CYS A 30 -1.24 -6.06 -4.25
N MET A 31 -0.77 -7.14 -3.65
CA MET A 31 -0.97 -8.50 -4.16
C MET A 31 -1.02 -9.46 -2.98
N LYS A 32 -1.98 -10.39 -3.02
CA LYS A 32 -2.20 -11.44 -2.03
C LYS A 32 -3.01 -12.56 -2.68
N SER A 33 -3.05 -13.73 -2.07
CA SER A 33 -3.84 -14.89 -2.53
C SER A 33 -3.40 -15.47 -3.89
N GLU A 34 -2.11 -15.40 -4.20
CA GLU A 34 -1.56 -15.98 -5.44
C GLU A 34 -1.93 -17.46 -5.58
N GLY A 35 -2.35 -17.85 -6.79
CA GLY A 35 -2.81 -19.22 -7.10
C GLY A 35 -4.28 -19.51 -6.74
N GLN A 36 -5.00 -18.57 -6.12
CA GLN A 36 -6.45 -18.71 -5.87
C GLN A 36 -7.29 -18.18 -7.04
N SER A 37 -8.62 -18.19 -6.90
CA SER A 37 -9.54 -17.58 -7.85
C SER A 37 -9.22 -16.09 -8.04
N ILE A 38 -9.56 -15.55 -9.22
CA ILE A 38 -9.36 -14.13 -9.53
C ILE A 38 -10.06 -13.21 -8.51
N GLU A 39 -11.26 -13.59 -8.05
CA GLU A 39 -12.00 -12.84 -7.04
C GLU A 39 -11.23 -12.77 -5.71
N ASN A 40 -10.65 -13.88 -5.25
CA ASN A 40 -9.85 -13.91 -4.02
C ASN A 40 -8.56 -13.11 -4.15
N GLN A 41 -7.97 -13.07 -5.35
CA GLN A 41 -6.79 -12.23 -5.62
C GLN A 41 -7.13 -10.74 -5.62
N ILE A 42 -8.28 -10.35 -6.19
CA ILE A 42 -8.78 -8.97 -6.16
C ILE A 42 -9.06 -8.54 -4.72
N ASN A 43 -9.82 -9.35 -3.97
CA ASN A 43 -10.12 -9.05 -2.56
C ASN A 43 -8.85 -9.00 -1.73
N GLY A 44 -7.93 -9.94 -1.92
CA GLY A 44 -6.64 -9.94 -1.23
C GLY A 44 -5.78 -8.71 -1.54
N ALA A 45 -5.81 -8.19 -2.76
CA ALA A 45 -5.14 -6.94 -3.09
C ALA A 45 -5.76 -5.73 -2.36
N PHE A 46 -7.10 -5.68 -2.24
CA PHE A 46 -7.78 -4.64 -1.47
C PHE A 46 -7.54 -4.74 0.04
N ASP A 47 -7.38 -5.96 0.58
CA ASP A 47 -6.98 -6.16 1.97
C ASP A 47 -5.59 -5.53 2.21
N VAL A 48 -4.60 -5.84 1.37
CA VAL A 48 -3.24 -5.28 1.49
C VAL A 48 -3.26 -3.75 1.35
N LEU A 49 -4.07 -3.21 0.44
CA LEU A 49 -4.23 -1.76 0.30
C LEU A 49 -4.80 -1.15 1.59
N SER A 50 -5.85 -1.75 2.15
CA SER A 50 -6.49 -1.27 3.38
C SER A 50 -5.54 -1.33 4.57
N GLU A 51 -4.86 -2.46 4.77
CA GLU A 51 -3.85 -2.66 5.83
C GLU A 51 -2.73 -1.61 5.76
N ARG A 52 -2.27 -1.24 4.55
CA ARG A 52 -1.24 -0.21 4.36
C ARG A 52 -1.76 1.20 4.66
N LEU A 53 -2.98 1.52 4.23
CA LEU A 53 -3.59 2.82 4.54
C LEU A 53 -3.82 2.99 6.04
N GLU A 54 -4.27 1.95 6.73
CA GLU A 54 -4.49 1.98 8.18
C GLU A 54 -3.21 2.28 8.97
N LYS A 55 -2.04 1.83 8.50
CA LYS A 55 -0.74 2.11 9.15
C LYS A 55 -0.39 3.60 9.22
N ILE A 56 -0.98 4.41 8.35
CA ILE A 56 -0.80 5.86 8.32
C ILE A 56 -2.12 6.60 8.67
N GLY A 57 -3.06 5.90 9.30
CA GLY A 57 -4.33 6.48 9.75
C GLY A 57 -5.31 6.84 8.63
N LEU A 58 -5.15 6.26 7.45
CA LEU A 58 -6.04 6.45 6.30
C LEU A 58 -6.95 5.23 6.09
N THR A 59 -7.93 5.39 5.21
CA THR A 59 -8.85 4.30 4.80
C THR A 59 -9.03 4.33 3.28
N LEU A 60 -9.73 3.35 2.71
CA LEU A 60 -10.05 3.33 1.28
C LEU A 60 -10.78 4.59 0.79
N LYS A 61 -11.46 5.34 1.67
CA LYS A 61 -12.09 6.64 1.33
C LYS A 61 -11.08 7.72 0.94
N SER A 62 -9.80 7.54 1.24
CA SER A 62 -8.72 8.47 0.93
C SER A 62 -8.09 8.24 -0.44
N VAL A 63 -8.47 7.17 -1.15
CA VAL A 63 -7.97 6.86 -2.50
C VAL A 63 -8.64 7.79 -3.51
N VAL A 64 -7.83 8.47 -4.34
CA VAL A 64 -8.25 9.45 -5.36
C VAL A 64 -7.72 9.11 -6.74
#